data_AF-A0A3B5BH78-F1
#
_entry.id   AF-A0A3B5BH78-F1
#
_cell.length_a   1.000
_cell.length_b   1.000
_cell.length_c   1.000
_cell.angle_alpha   90.00
_cell.angle_beta   90.00
_cell.angle_gamma   90.00
#
_symmetry.space_group_name_H-M   'P 1'
#
loop_
_entity.id
_entity.type
_entity.pdbx_description
1 polymer ?
#
loop_
_entity_poly.entity_id
_entity_poly.type
_entity_poly.pdbx_seq_one_letter_code
_entity_poly.pdbx_strand_id
1 'polypeptide(L)' 'LPVCPPGPFLVALGRSWHPEEFNCHYCHMSLADVSFVEEQNNVYCENCYEEFFAPTCIKLFSLYLLLETHTFTNWL' A
#
# COMPACT_ATOMS: atom_id res chain seq x y z
N LEU A 1 -5.39 -27.03 -19.95
CA LEU A 1 -5.81 -25.70 -19.45
C LEU A 1 -5.17 -25.53 -18.08
N PRO A 2 -4.68 -24.33 -17.71
CA PRO A 2 -4.20 -24.12 -16.35
C PRO A 2 -5.43 -24.17 -15.45
N VAL A 3 -5.67 -25.35 -14.86
CA VAL A 3 -6.72 -25.54 -13.86
C VAL A 3 -6.11 -25.06 -12.57
N CYS A 4 -6.60 -23.94 -12.05
CA CYS A 4 -6.17 -23.45 -10.74
C CYS A 4 -6.49 -24.52 -9.69
N PRO A 5 -5.52 -24.93 -8.84
CA PRO A 5 -5.78 -25.91 -7.81
C PRO A 5 -6.83 -25.37 -6.83
N PRO A 6 -7.72 -26.22 -6.29
CA PRO A 6 -8.67 -25.80 -5.26
C PRO A 6 -7.90 -25.32 -4.03
N GLY A 7 -8.09 -24.05 -3.67
CA GLY A 7 -7.40 -23.39 -2.58
C GLY A 7 -8.13 -22.11 -2.16
N PRO A 8 -7.70 -21.48 -1.05
CA PRO A 8 -8.27 -20.21 -0.61
C PRO A 8 -8.03 -19.14 -1.67
N PHE A 9 -9.07 -18.36 -1.97
CA PHE A 9 -9.01 -17.20 -2.85
C PHE A 9 -9.38 -15.95 -2.06
N LEU A 10 -8.79 -14.83 -2.43
CA LEU A 10 -9.07 -13.52 -1.86
C LEU A 10 -10.08 -12.82 -2.76
N VAL A 11 -11.05 -12.11 -2.19
CA VAL A 11 -11.99 -11.30 -2.95
C VAL A 11 -11.67 -9.83 -2.70
N ALA A 12 -11.18 -9.16 -3.73
CA ALA A 12 -10.76 -7.76 -3.69
C ALA A 12 -11.05 -7.08 -5.04
N LEU A 13 -11.41 -5.79 -5.03
CA LEU A 13 -11.69 -5.01 -6.25
C LEU A 13 -12.79 -5.64 -7.14
N GLY A 14 -13.74 -6.36 -6.53
CA GLY A 14 -14.79 -7.08 -7.25
C GLY A 14 -14.30 -8.31 -8.04
N ARG A 15 -13.07 -8.78 -7.79
CA ARG A 15 -12.44 -9.92 -8.46
C ARG A 15 -11.90 -10.92 -7.43
N SER A 16 -11.72 -12.16 -7.86
CA SER A 16 -11.04 -13.20 -7.07
C SER A 16 -9.56 -13.23 -7.44
N TRP A 17 -8.69 -13.23 -6.43
CA TRP A 17 -7.24 -13.27 -6.56
C TRP A 17 -6.69 -14.51 -5.90
N HIS A 18 -5.67 -15.12 -6.50
CA HIS A 18 -4.85 -16.08 -5.80
C HIS A 18 -4.01 -15.34 -4.75
N PRO A 19 -3.84 -15.88 -3.54
CA PRO A 19 -2.98 -15.28 -2.52
C PRO A 19 -1.56 -15.00 -3.01
N GLU A 20 -1.06 -15.83 -3.93
CA GLU A 20 0.25 -15.72 -4.55
C GLU A 20 0.33 -14.61 -5.63
N GLU A 21 -0.80 -14.16 -6.16
CA GLU A 21 -0.88 -13.11 -7.18
C GLU A 21 -1.25 -11.75 -6.57
N PHE A 22 -1.78 -11.74 -5.35
CA PHE A 22 -2.22 -10.53 -4.66
C PHE A 22 -1.06 -9.86 -3.91
N ASN A 23 -0.04 -9.46 -4.68
CA ASN A 23 1.16 -8.80 -4.17
C ASN A 23 1.31 -7.40 -4.74
N CYS A 24 1.97 -6.52 -3.98
CA CYS A 24 2.33 -5.19 -4.46
C CYS A 24 3.15 -5.30 -5.74
N HIS A 25 2.75 -4.59 -6.79
CA HIS A 25 3.45 -4.60 -8.07
C HIS A 25 4.91 -4.11 -7.96
N TYR A 26 5.21 -3.26 -6.97
CA TYR A 26 6.55 -2.69 -6.78
C TYR A 26 7.43 -3.51 -5.83
N CYS A 27 6.98 -3.76 -4.60
CA CYS A 27 7.79 -4.43 -3.58
C CYS A 27 7.49 -5.92 -3.43
N HIS A 28 6.52 -6.46 -4.17
CA HIS A 28 6.10 -7.87 -4.13
C HIS A 28 5.65 -8.38 -2.75
N MET A 29 5.33 -7.49 -1.80
CA MET A 29 4.76 -7.88 -0.52
C MET A 29 3.31 -8.36 -0.69
N SER A 30 2.89 -9.34 0.11
CA SER A 30 1.49 -9.77 0.16
C SER A 30 0.60 -8.62 0.61
N LEU A 31 -0.47 -8.39 -0.16
CA LEU A 31 -1.50 -7.41 0.12
C LEU A 31 -2.73 -8.04 0.80
N ALA A 32 -2.69 -9.33 1.11
CA ALA A 32 -3.83 -10.07 1.65
C ALA A 32 -4.32 -9.52 3.01
N ASP A 33 -3.38 -9.04 3.83
CA ASP A 33 -3.63 -8.60 5.21
C ASP A 33 -3.34 -7.11 5.44
N VAL A 34 -3.07 -6.34 4.37
CA VAL A 34 -2.70 -4.91 4.47
C VAL A 34 -3.53 -4.06 3.52
N SER A 35 -3.62 -2.76 3.82
CA SER A 35 -4.26 -1.79 2.93
C SER A 35 -3.51 -1.69 1.60
N PHE A 36 -4.28 -1.64 0.50
CA PHE A 36 -3.76 -1.53 -0.85
C PHE A 36 -4.58 -0.54 -1.67
N VAL A 37 -3.97 -0.03 -2.73
CA VAL A 37 -4.59 0.89 -3.70
C VAL A 37 -4.44 0.29 -5.10
N GLU A 38 -5.51 0.32 -5.89
CA GLU A 38 -5.47 -0.04 -7.31
C GLU A 38 -5.17 1.22 -8.14
N GLU A 39 -4.15 1.14 -8.99
CA GLU A 39 -3.78 2.21 -9.92
C GLU A 39 -3.38 1.56 -11.26
N GLN A 40 -4.00 2.00 -12.37
CA GLN A 40 -3.72 1.51 -13.73
C GLN A 40 -3.69 -0.03 -13.86
N ASN A 41 -4.67 -0.71 -13.24
CA ASN A 41 -4.79 -2.17 -13.20
C ASN A 41 -3.68 -2.92 -12.44
N ASN A 42 -2.83 -2.21 -11.69
CA ASN A 42 -1.88 -2.78 -10.76
C ASN A 42 -2.27 -2.44 -9.32
N VAL A 43 -1.91 -3.31 -8.38
CA VAL A 43 -2.14 -3.09 -6.95
C VAL A 43 -0.83 -2.72 -6.26
N TYR A 44 -0.89 -1.71 -5.40
CA TYR A 44 0.26 -1.20 -4.66
C TYR A 44 -0.07 -1.19 -3.17
N CYS A 45 0.93 -1.48 -2.33
CA CYS A 45 0.79 -1.23 -0.90
C CYS A 45 0.75 0.28 -0.64
N GLU A 46 0.14 0.68 0.48
CA GLU A 46 0.05 2.08 0.91
C GLU A 46 1.41 2.79 0.87
N ASN A 47 2.47 2.16 1.39
CA ASN A 47 3.81 2.77 1.43
C ASN A 47 4.38 3.05 0.01
N CYS A 48 4.28 2.10 -0.92
CA CYS A 48 4.73 2.31 -2.30
C CYS A 48 3.83 3.31 -3.03
N TYR A 49 2.52 3.25 -2.77
CA TYR A 49 1.60 4.23 -3.33
C TYR A 49 1.95 5.65 -2.87
N GLU A 50 2.24 5.84 -1.59
CA GLU A 50 2.67 7.12 -1.03
C GLU A 50 4.01 7.59 -1.60
N GLU A 51 4.98 6.69 -1.75
CA GLU A 51 6.31 7.01 -2.23
C GLU A 51 6.30 7.45 -3.71
N PHE A 52 5.57 6.74 -4.58
CA PHE A 52 5.62 6.95 -6.03
C PHE A 52 4.46 7.77 -6.59
N PHE A 53 3.27 7.69 -5.99
CA PHE A 53 2.04 8.24 -6.55
C PHE A 53 1.43 9.36 -5.72
N ALA A 54 1.73 9.48 -4.42
CA ALA A 54 1.12 10.55 -3.62
C ALA A 54 1.58 11.94 -4.10
N PRO A 55 0.62 12.84 -4.38
CA PRO A 55 0.94 14.21 -4.75
C PRO A 55 1.69 14.90 -3.61
N THR A 56 2.68 15.72 -3.96
CA THR A 56 3.64 16.37 -3.06
C THR A 56 3.00 17.10 -1.86
N CYS A 57 1.73 17.51 -1.96
CA CYS A 57 1.00 18.15 -0.87
C CYS A 57 0.80 17.26 0.37
N ILE A 58 0.72 15.92 0.24
CA ILE A 58 0.56 15.04 1.41
C ILE A 58 1.92 14.72 2.05
N LYS A 59 2.98 14.60 1.23
CA LYS A 59 4.35 14.37 1.71
C LYS A 59 4.83 15.49 2.63
N LEU A 60 4.45 16.73 2.34
CA LEU A 60 4.81 17.87 3.19
C LEU A 60 4.07 17.82 4.54
N PHE A 61 2.81 17.40 4.60
CA PHE A 61 2.08 17.32 5.88
C PHE A 61 2.70 16.30 6.85
N SER A 62 3.11 15.13 6.34
CA SER A 62 3.76 14.10 7.16
C SER A 62 5.17 14.50 7.61
N LEU A 63 5.92 15.29 6.82
CA LEU A 63 7.22 15.83 7.21
C LEU A 63 7.10 16.99 8.20
N TYR A 64 6.10 17.88 8.05
CA TYR A 64 5.84 18.97 8.99
C TYR A 64 5.48 18.44 10.38
N LEU A 65 4.68 17.38 10.48
CA LEU A 65 4.35 16.74 11.76
C LEU A 65 5.56 16.06 12.45
N LEU A 66 6.54 15.57 11.69
CA LEU A 66 7.78 15.00 12.24
C LEU A 66 8.80 16.08 12.65
N LEU A 67 8.75 17.27 12.07
CA LEU A 67 9.62 18.39 12.45
C LEU A 67 9.15 19.11 13.72
N GLU A 68 7.86 19.03 14.06
CA GLU A 68 7.32 19.64 15.28
C GLU A 68 7.61 18.84 16.57
N THR A 69 7.90 17.54 16.49
CA THR A 69 8.22 16.72 17.68
C THR A 69 9.60 17.00 18.26
N HIS A 70 10.52 17.60 17.50
CA HIS A 70 11.88 17.92 17.97
C HIS A 70 12.08 19.39 18.36
N THR A 71 11.05 20.26 18.25
CA THR A 71 11.16 21.68 18.62
C THR A 71 10.18 22.14 19.71
N PHE A 72 9.34 21.25 20.25
CA PHE A 72 8.40 21.59 21.33
C PHE A 72 8.81 21.13 22.75
N THR A 73 9.99 20.53 22.94
CA THR A 73 10.51 20.11 24.27
C THR A 73 11.56 21.05 24.86
N ASN A 74 11.57 22.34 24.49
CA ASN A 74 12.46 23.34 25.10
C ASN A 74 11.77 24.65 25.53
N TRP A 75 10.49 24.58 25.89
CA TRP A 75 9.78 25.67 26.57
C TRP A 75 9.03 25.20 27.83
N LEU A 76 9.67 24.35 28.64
CA LEU A 76 9.44 24.23 30.08
C LEU A 76 10.78 24.16 30.80
#